data_AF-A0A0D7E2W6-F1
#
_entry.id   AF-A0A0D7E2W6-F1
#
_cell.length_a   1.000
_cell.length_b   1.000
_cell.length_c   1.000
_cell.angle_alpha   90.00
_cell.angle_beta   90.00
_cell.angle_gamma   90.00
#
_symmetry.space_group_name_H-M   'P 1'
#
loop_
_entity.id
_entity.type
_entity.pdbx_description
1 polymer ?
#
loop_
_entity_poly.entity_id
_entity_poly.type
_entity_poly.pdbx_seq_one_letter_code
_entity_poly.pdbx_strand_id
1 'polypeptide(L)'
;MKTFEAGCKAYHAANSELEAHYGSEQGIEIRNKVPHVDLSLYLDLSNTPHAYALPAIAAAQKASLDEQGPDFTKKYEAFKNRTEMLVQARYQAFCDALGLLGEEMGAEYKFNTSGPLDQRIADVLTKGDLLRKTLLDGFGYVDLLDLESSFSKGFFTVTGLTKIKLYNDLKLCSQIREGGIRISAEERVRLGFHQE
;
A
#
# COMPACT_ATOMS: atom_id res chain seq x y z
N MET A 1 13.25 16.93 8.87
CA MET A 1 12.06 16.07 8.99
C MET A 1 11.67 15.63 7.58
N LYS A 2 11.37 14.35 7.35
CA LYS A 2 10.80 13.93 6.04
C LYS A 2 9.35 14.39 6.00
N THR A 3 8.83 14.79 4.82
CA THR A 3 7.46 15.28 4.63
C THR A 3 6.64 14.27 3.83
N PHE A 4 5.31 14.34 3.93
CA PHE A 4 4.40 13.52 3.15
C PHE A 4 4.68 13.65 1.64
N GLU A 5 4.89 14.87 1.14
CA GLU A 5 5.24 15.12 -0.25
C GLU A 5 6.52 14.40 -0.70
N ALA A 6 7.54 14.35 0.17
CA ALA A 6 8.77 13.61 -0.11
C ALA A 6 8.50 12.08 -0.15
N GLY A 7 7.63 11.59 0.73
CA GLY A 7 7.14 10.21 0.71
C GLY A 7 6.41 9.87 -0.59
N CYS A 8 5.49 10.73 -1.04
CA CYS A 8 4.79 10.59 -2.32
C CYS A 8 5.77 10.52 -3.50
N LYS A 9 6.77 11.40 -3.54
CA LYS A 9 7.81 11.36 -4.59
C LYS A 9 8.56 10.03 -4.61
N ALA A 10 8.90 9.48 -3.45
CA ALA A 10 9.55 8.18 -3.35
C ALA A 10 8.63 7.04 -3.83
N TYR A 11 7.35 7.07 -3.45
CA TYR A 11 6.35 6.10 -3.95
C TYR A 11 6.22 6.14 -5.47
N HIS A 12 6.06 7.34 -6.05
CA HIS A 12 5.92 7.49 -7.50
C HIS A 12 7.18 7.06 -8.25
N ALA A 13 8.36 7.36 -7.72
CA ALA A 13 9.61 6.86 -8.28
C ALA A 13 9.68 5.33 -8.29
N ALA A 14 9.32 4.68 -7.17
CA ALA A 14 9.27 3.22 -7.09
C ALA A 14 8.20 2.61 -8.01
N ASN A 15 7.04 3.28 -8.17
CA ASN A 15 6.01 2.85 -9.10
C ASN A 15 6.47 2.97 -10.56
N SER A 16 7.08 4.08 -10.94
CA SER A 16 7.65 4.27 -12.28
C SER A 16 8.77 3.26 -12.59
N GLU A 17 9.60 2.89 -11.61
CA GLU A 17 10.61 1.86 -11.80
C GLU A 17 9.98 0.48 -12.04
N LEU A 18 8.90 0.14 -11.32
CA LEU A 18 8.14 -1.09 -11.54
C LEU A 18 7.46 -1.10 -12.92
N GLU A 19 6.85 0.01 -13.32
CA GLU A 19 6.25 0.16 -14.66
C GLU A 19 7.29 0.04 -15.77
N ALA A 20 8.46 0.67 -15.60
CA ALA A 20 9.59 0.55 -16.53
C ALA A 20 10.12 -0.90 -16.62
N HIS A 21 10.18 -1.61 -15.48
CA HIS A 21 10.57 -3.02 -15.45
C HIS A 21 9.58 -3.90 -16.25
N TYR A 22 8.27 -3.70 -16.06
CA TYR A 22 7.25 -4.39 -16.85
C TYR A 22 7.23 -3.96 -18.34
N GLY A 23 7.59 -2.71 -18.63
CA GLY A 23 7.67 -2.18 -19.99
C GLY A 23 8.98 -2.49 -20.72
N SER A 24 9.95 -3.12 -20.08
CA SER A 24 11.19 -3.57 -20.71
C SER A 24 10.93 -4.60 -21.82
N GLU A 25 11.86 -4.76 -22.76
CA GLU A 25 11.77 -5.79 -23.81
C GLU A 25 11.50 -7.17 -23.22
N GLN A 26 12.23 -7.53 -22.16
CA GLN A 26 12.04 -8.78 -21.43
C GLN A 26 10.65 -8.87 -20.76
N GLY A 27 10.15 -7.77 -20.20
CA GLY A 27 8.80 -7.71 -19.61
C GLY A 27 7.69 -7.88 -20.65
N ILE A 28 7.87 -7.30 -21.84
CA ILE A 28 6.98 -7.45 -22.99
C ILE A 28 7.00 -8.90 -23.48
N GLU A 29 8.18 -9.51 -23.62
CA GLU A 29 8.33 -10.91 -24.03
C GLU A 29 7.61 -11.87 -23.08
N ILE A 30 7.81 -11.71 -21.77
CA ILE A 30 7.17 -12.52 -20.73
C ILE A 30 5.64 -12.34 -20.77
N ARG A 31 5.14 -11.09 -20.87
CA ARG A 31 3.70 -10.79 -20.90
C ARG A 31 3.02 -11.32 -22.16
N ASN A 32 3.69 -11.24 -23.30
CA ASN A 32 3.18 -11.71 -24.59
C ASN A 32 3.27 -13.24 -24.73
N LYS A 33 3.76 -13.95 -23.71
CA LYS A 33 3.90 -15.41 -23.71
C LYS A 33 4.74 -15.93 -24.90
N VAL A 34 5.60 -15.10 -25.47
CA VAL A 34 6.44 -15.48 -26.62
C VAL A 34 7.44 -16.59 -26.23
N PRO A 35 8.08 -16.56 -25.04
CA PRO A 35 8.90 -17.68 -24.59
C PRO A 35 8.08 -18.84 -23.99
N HIS A 36 6.76 -18.68 -23.79
CA HIS A 36 5.98 -19.60 -22.94
C HIS A 36 5.70 -20.95 -23.62
N VAL A 37 5.70 -21.02 -24.95
CA VAL A 37 5.54 -22.30 -25.67
C VAL A 37 6.84 -23.09 -25.60
N ASP A 38 7.96 -22.47 -25.97
CA ASP A 38 9.28 -23.12 -25.97
C ASP A 38 9.81 -23.41 -24.56
N LEU A 39 9.60 -22.51 -23.59
CA LEU A 39 9.93 -22.75 -22.19
C LEU A 39 9.04 -23.82 -21.54
N SER A 40 7.73 -23.85 -21.86
CA SER A 40 6.85 -24.94 -21.40
C SER A 40 7.26 -26.27 -22.00
N LEU A 41 7.56 -26.31 -23.30
CA LEU A 41 8.05 -27.52 -23.99
C LEU A 41 9.39 -28.00 -23.41
N TYR A 42 10.30 -27.09 -23.09
CA TYR A 42 11.56 -27.41 -22.41
C TYR A 42 11.33 -27.97 -21.00
N LEU A 43 10.48 -27.32 -20.19
CA LEU A 43 10.14 -27.80 -18.85
C LEU A 43 9.42 -29.16 -18.89
N ASP A 44 8.54 -29.38 -19.86
CA ASP A 44 7.84 -30.66 -20.08
C ASP A 44 8.80 -31.76 -20.53
N LEU A 45 9.76 -31.46 -21.43
CA LEU A 45 10.86 -32.35 -21.83
C LEU A 45 11.77 -32.72 -20.65
N SER A 46 12.13 -31.75 -19.81
CA SER A 46 13.01 -31.95 -18.66
C SER A 46 12.33 -32.75 -17.54
N ASN A 47 11.06 -32.48 -17.24
CA ASN A 47 10.37 -33.05 -16.09
C ASN A 47 9.55 -34.29 -16.42
N THR A 48 9.06 -34.42 -17.66
CA THR A 48 8.19 -35.50 -18.12
C THR A 48 8.50 -35.92 -19.56
N PRO A 49 9.70 -36.45 -19.84
CA PRO A 49 10.16 -36.76 -21.19
C PRO A 49 9.30 -37.80 -21.95
N HIS A 50 8.41 -38.50 -21.26
CA HIS A 50 7.50 -39.51 -21.80
C HIS A 50 6.03 -39.05 -21.88
N ALA A 51 5.73 -37.77 -21.63
CA ALA A 51 4.38 -37.24 -21.71
C ALA A 51 3.81 -37.35 -23.14
N TYR A 52 2.57 -37.83 -23.25
CA TYR A 52 1.83 -38.02 -24.52
C TYR A 52 1.65 -36.73 -25.35
N ALA A 53 1.96 -35.55 -24.80
CA ALA A 53 1.89 -34.25 -25.49
C ALA A 53 3.18 -33.86 -26.26
N LEU A 54 4.27 -34.62 -26.12
CA LEU A 54 5.53 -34.40 -26.83
C LEU A 54 5.67 -34.97 -28.27
N PRO A 55 4.73 -35.75 -28.88
CA PRO A 55 4.99 -36.39 -30.17
C PRO A 55 4.71 -35.42 -31.33
N ALA A 56 5.66 -34.51 -31.58
CA ALA A 56 5.95 -33.86 -32.86
C ALA A 56 7.13 -32.85 -32.79
N ILE A 57 7.92 -32.82 -31.71
CA ILE A 57 9.07 -31.91 -31.64
C ILE A 57 10.19 -32.49 -32.52
N ALA A 58 10.57 -31.80 -33.58
CA ALA A 58 11.67 -32.21 -34.44
C ALA A 58 12.99 -32.27 -33.65
N ALA A 59 13.89 -33.20 -33.99
CA ALA A 59 15.18 -33.36 -33.28
C ALA A 59 16.01 -32.06 -33.24
N ALA A 60 15.93 -31.23 -34.29
CA ALA A 60 16.57 -29.92 -34.35
C ALA A 60 15.97 -28.92 -33.34
N GLN A 61 14.66 -29.00 -33.11
CA GLN A 61 13.94 -28.13 -32.19
C GLN A 61 14.22 -28.53 -30.74
N LYS A 62 14.32 -29.85 -30.46
CA LYS A 62 14.80 -30.36 -29.16
C LYS A 62 16.22 -29.89 -28.84
N ALA A 63 17.15 -30.00 -29.79
CA ALA A 63 18.53 -29.54 -29.58
C ALA A 63 18.61 -28.03 -29.30
N SER A 64 17.81 -27.23 -30.01
CA SER A 64 17.70 -25.79 -29.76
C SER A 64 17.12 -25.47 -28.38
N LEU A 65 16.13 -26.24 -27.91
CA LEU A 65 15.54 -26.08 -26.58
C LEU A 65 16.50 -26.51 -25.45
N ASP A 66 17.26 -27.58 -25.64
CA ASP A 66 18.26 -28.03 -24.67
C ASP A 66 19.41 -27.00 -24.53
N GLU A 67 19.77 -26.32 -25.62
CA GLU A 67 20.79 -25.26 -25.63
C GLU A 67 20.28 -23.95 -24.99
N GLN A 68 19.05 -23.54 -25.30
CA GLN A 68 18.52 -22.22 -24.91
C GLN A 68 17.69 -22.24 -23.62
N GLY A 69 17.12 -23.38 -23.24
CA GLY A 69 16.23 -23.57 -22.08
C GLY A 69 16.80 -23.12 -20.74
N PRO A 70 18.08 -23.43 -20.41
CA PRO A 70 18.71 -22.93 -19.19
C PRO A 70 18.83 -21.40 -19.14
N ASP A 71 19.12 -20.75 -20.27
CA ASP A 71 19.21 -19.29 -20.36
C ASP A 71 17.84 -18.64 -20.21
N PHE A 72 16.80 -19.21 -20.85
CA PHE A 72 15.42 -18.76 -20.66
C PHE A 72 14.96 -18.87 -19.20
N THR A 73 15.26 -19.98 -18.54
CA THR A 73 14.91 -20.20 -17.12
C THR A 73 15.59 -19.16 -16.24
N LYS A 74 16.90 -18.94 -16.43
CA LYS A 74 17.67 -17.95 -15.67
C LYS A 74 17.15 -16.53 -15.89
N LYS A 75 16.81 -16.16 -17.13
CA LYS A 75 16.21 -14.86 -17.46
C LYS A 75 14.87 -14.68 -16.76
N TYR A 76 14.00 -15.70 -16.79
CA TYR A 76 12.70 -15.66 -16.14
C TYR A 76 12.80 -15.53 -14.62
N GLU A 77 13.68 -16.32 -13.99
CA GLU A 77 13.94 -16.23 -12.55
C GLU A 77 14.50 -14.86 -12.15
N ALA A 78 15.45 -14.33 -12.92
CA ALA A 78 16.00 -13.00 -12.68
C ALA A 78 14.92 -11.91 -12.79
N PHE A 79 14.05 -11.99 -13.80
CA PHE A 79 12.92 -11.08 -13.96
C PHE A 79 11.93 -11.17 -12.79
N LYS A 80 11.59 -12.40 -12.38
CA LYS A 80 10.70 -12.66 -11.23
C LYS A 80 11.28 -12.09 -9.94
N ASN A 81 12.54 -12.40 -9.63
CA ASN A 81 13.21 -11.90 -8.43
C ASN A 81 13.25 -10.36 -8.42
N ARG A 82 13.56 -9.74 -9.56
CA ARG A 82 13.55 -8.28 -9.70
C ARG A 82 12.15 -7.70 -9.50
N THR A 83 11.13 -8.36 -10.04
CA THR A 83 9.72 -7.95 -9.85
C THR A 83 9.34 -7.97 -8.38
N GLU A 84 9.65 -9.04 -7.66
CA GLU A 84 9.36 -9.17 -6.23
C GLU A 84 10.05 -8.05 -5.42
N MET A 85 11.32 -7.76 -5.71
CA MET A 85 12.04 -6.65 -5.08
C MET A 85 11.37 -5.29 -5.33
N LEU A 86 10.96 -5.01 -6.57
CA LEU A 86 10.34 -3.73 -6.93
C LEU A 86 8.94 -3.59 -6.32
N VAL A 87 8.16 -4.68 -6.27
CA VAL A 87 6.86 -4.71 -5.59
C VAL A 87 7.02 -4.41 -4.10
N GLN A 88 8.01 -5.03 -3.46
CA GLN A 88 8.30 -4.79 -2.04
C GLN A 88 8.76 -3.35 -1.80
N ALA A 89 9.63 -2.80 -2.65
CA ALA A 89 10.09 -1.42 -2.56
C ALA A 89 8.94 -0.42 -2.73
N ARG A 90 8.05 -0.63 -3.71
CA ARG A 90 6.85 0.19 -3.91
C ARG A 90 5.93 0.13 -2.68
N TYR A 91 5.70 -1.07 -2.15
CA TYR A 91 4.87 -1.24 -0.96
C TYR A 91 5.47 -0.55 0.27
N GLN A 92 6.78 -0.66 0.49
CA GLN A 92 7.44 0.03 1.59
C GLN A 92 7.33 1.56 1.43
N ALA A 93 7.59 2.09 0.24
CA ALA A 93 7.48 3.52 -0.03
C ALA A 93 6.05 4.05 0.19
N PHE A 94 5.04 3.25 -0.18
CA PHE A 94 3.63 3.53 0.11
C PHE A 94 3.36 3.59 1.61
N CYS A 95 3.80 2.58 2.37
CA CYS A 95 3.65 2.53 3.82
C CYS A 95 4.35 3.71 4.51
N ASP A 96 5.55 4.06 4.08
CA ASP A 96 6.31 5.20 4.61
C ASP A 96 5.59 6.52 4.34
N ALA A 97 5.09 6.72 3.11
CA ALA A 97 4.31 7.91 2.75
C ALA A 97 3.02 8.03 3.58
N LEU A 98 2.28 6.93 3.77
CA LEU A 98 1.11 6.93 4.65
C LEU A 98 1.47 7.25 6.10
N GLY A 99 2.59 6.74 6.59
CA GLY A 99 3.10 7.09 7.93
C GLY A 99 3.32 8.59 8.08
N LEU A 100 4.02 9.20 7.12
CA LEU A 100 4.28 10.64 7.11
C LEU A 100 2.99 11.47 7.01
N LEU A 101 2.00 11.02 6.22
CA LEU A 101 0.69 11.66 6.17
C LEU A 101 0.00 11.62 7.54
N GLY A 102 0.08 10.48 8.23
CA GLY A 102 -0.41 10.31 9.58
C GLY A 102 0.24 11.28 10.56
N GLU A 103 1.56 11.43 10.49
CA GLU A 103 2.32 12.38 11.31
C GLU A 103 1.87 13.83 11.07
N GLU A 104 1.72 14.24 9.80
CA GLU A 104 1.27 15.59 9.45
C GLU A 104 -0.16 15.87 9.93
N MET A 105 -1.09 14.93 9.74
CA MET A 105 -2.47 15.06 10.24
C MET A 105 -2.53 15.03 11.77
N GLY A 106 -1.64 14.28 12.42
CA GLY A 106 -1.50 14.26 13.88
C GLY A 106 -0.98 15.59 14.42
N ALA A 107 -0.03 16.22 13.72
CA ALA A 107 0.47 17.55 14.06
C ALA A 107 -0.64 18.59 13.91
N GLU A 108 -1.39 18.58 12.80
CA GLU A 108 -2.52 19.48 12.56
C GLU A 108 -3.61 19.35 13.61
N TYR A 109 -3.98 18.10 13.96
CA TYR A 109 -4.92 17.84 15.05
C TYR A 109 -4.45 18.44 16.39
N LYS A 110 -3.15 18.39 16.70
CA LYS A 110 -2.60 18.98 17.94
C LYS A 110 -2.72 20.52 17.95
N PHE A 111 -2.59 21.16 16.80
CA PHE A 111 -2.71 22.61 16.69
C PHE A 111 -4.17 23.09 16.72
N ASN A 112 -5.10 22.30 16.20
CA ASN A 112 -6.52 22.62 16.25
C ASN A 112 -7.13 22.22 17.60
N THR A 113 -7.27 23.18 18.52
CA THR A 113 -7.82 22.93 19.87
C THR A 113 -9.29 23.30 20.03
N SER A 114 -9.89 23.89 19.00
CA SER A 114 -11.26 24.43 19.08
C SER A 114 -12.30 23.45 18.56
N GLY A 115 -13.42 23.38 19.28
CA GLY A 115 -14.59 22.61 18.89
C GLY A 115 -14.56 21.13 19.28
N PRO A 116 -15.66 20.41 18.97
CA PRO A 116 -15.85 19.01 19.36
C PRO A 116 -14.73 18.09 18.84
N LEU A 117 -14.29 17.16 19.68
CA LEU A 117 -13.24 16.18 19.36
C LEU A 117 -13.56 15.39 18.08
N ASP A 118 -14.78 14.89 17.96
CA ASP A 118 -15.19 14.08 16.81
C ASP A 118 -15.14 14.86 15.49
N GLN A 119 -15.53 16.14 15.52
CA GLN A 119 -15.40 17.03 14.37
C GLN A 119 -13.93 17.24 14.00
N ARG A 120 -13.08 17.54 14.99
CA ARG A 120 -11.64 17.74 14.74
C ARG A 120 -10.97 16.51 14.15
N ILE A 121 -11.37 15.31 14.59
CA ILE A 121 -10.91 14.05 14.01
C ILE A 121 -11.46 13.89 12.58
N ALA A 122 -12.74 14.13 12.35
CA ALA A 122 -13.34 14.05 11.03
C ALA A 122 -12.67 15.00 10.02
N ASP A 123 -12.31 16.22 10.46
CA ASP A 123 -11.65 17.22 9.62
C ASP A 123 -10.27 16.76 9.16
N VAL A 124 -9.44 16.26 10.08
CA VAL A 124 -8.09 15.77 9.72
C VAL A 124 -8.13 14.48 8.89
N LEU A 125 -9.13 13.61 9.10
CA LEU A 125 -9.32 12.43 8.26
C LEU A 125 -9.78 12.81 6.86
N THR A 126 -10.75 13.73 6.74
CA THR A 126 -11.21 14.24 5.44
C THR A 126 -10.08 14.90 4.66
N LYS A 127 -9.21 15.66 5.36
CA LYS A 127 -8.03 16.26 4.75
C LYS A 127 -7.00 15.21 4.35
N GLY A 128 -6.74 14.23 5.21
CA GLY A 128 -5.85 13.10 4.93
C GLY A 128 -6.30 12.29 3.72
N ASP A 129 -7.59 11.98 3.64
CA ASP A 129 -8.25 11.32 2.49
C ASP A 129 -7.98 12.07 1.20
N LEU A 130 -8.23 13.39 1.20
CA LEU A 130 -8.01 14.24 0.04
C LEU A 130 -6.53 14.27 -0.37
N LEU A 131 -5.62 14.39 0.59
CA LEU A 131 -4.18 14.40 0.34
C LEU A 131 -3.68 13.07 -0.23
N ARG A 132 -4.10 11.94 0.33
CA ARG A 132 -3.80 10.60 -0.20
C ARG A 132 -4.32 10.46 -1.63
N LYS A 133 -5.56 10.86 -1.87
CA LYS A 133 -6.21 10.78 -3.19
C LYS A 133 -5.46 11.58 -4.23
N THR A 134 -5.01 12.78 -3.87
CA THR A 134 -4.41 13.72 -4.82
C THR A 134 -2.93 13.46 -5.06
N LEU A 135 -2.18 13.04 -4.04
CA LEU A 135 -0.72 12.98 -4.11
C LEU A 135 -0.14 11.57 -4.06
N LEU A 136 -0.87 10.55 -3.59
CA LEU A 136 -0.34 9.19 -3.41
C LEU A 136 -0.87 8.20 -4.44
N ASP A 137 -2.10 7.71 -4.26
CA ASP A 137 -2.58 6.51 -5.00
C ASP A 137 -3.98 6.64 -5.62
N GLY A 138 -4.67 7.77 -5.44
CA GLY A 138 -6.00 7.99 -6.04
C GLY A 138 -7.18 7.37 -5.29
N PHE A 139 -6.97 6.57 -4.24
CA PHE A 139 -8.07 5.89 -3.52
C PHE A 139 -8.68 6.75 -2.41
N GLY A 140 -7.86 7.49 -1.65
CA GLY A 140 -8.34 8.53 -0.72
C GLY A 140 -9.08 8.06 0.52
N TYR A 141 -8.69 6.92 1.11
CA TYR A 141 -9.23 6.45 2.40
C TYR A 141 -8.11 6.38 3.44
N VAL A 142 -8.28 6.98 4.61
CA VAL A 142 -7.40 6.85 5.77
C VAL A 142 -8.23 6.58 7.02
N ASP A 143 -7.72 5.75 7.91
CA ASP A 143 -8.46 5.29 9.08
C ASP A 143 -7.54 5.21 10.30
N LEU A 144 -8.06 5.66 11.45
CA LEU A 144 -7.39 5.55 12.74
C LEU A 144 -7.80 4.28 13.50
N LEU A 145 -8.87 3.61 13.06
CA LEU A 145 -9.36 2.37 13.65
C LEU A 145 -8.56 1.16 13.16
N ASP A 146 -8.06 1.21 11.91
CA ASP A 146 -7.06 0.28 11.39
C ASP A 146 -5.68 0.58 12.00
N LEU A 147 -5.36 -0.18 13.05
CA LEU A 147 -4.13 -0.04 13.82
C LEU A 147 -2.88 -0.47 13.08
N GLU A 148 -3.03 -1.37 12.12
CA GLU A 148 -1.88 -1.86 11.38
C GLU A 148 -1.49 -0.91 10.26
N SER A 149 -2.41 -0.03 9.85
CA SER A 149 -2.14 1.01 8.88
C SER A 149 -0.99 1.93 9.35
N SER A 150 -0.09 2.25 8.41
CA SER A 150 1.00 3.18 8.69
C SER A 150 0.49 4.58 9.05
N PHE A 151 -0.64 4.99 8.46
CA PHE A 151 -1.27 6.28 8.75
C PHE A 151 -1.63 6.40 10.23
N SER A 152 -2.34 5.42 10.79
CA SER A 152 -2.73 5.48 12.21
C SER A 152 -1.50 5.47 13.12
N LYS A 153 -0.49 4.65 12.81
CA LYS A 153 0.80 4.60 13.53
C LYS A 153 1.48 5.98 13.55
N GLY A 154 1.57 6.67 12.41
CA GLY A 154 2.11 8.03 12.32
C GLY A 154 1.31 9.04 13.16
N PHE A 155 -0.02 9.02 13.03
CA PHE A 155 -0.92 9.91 13.77
C PHE A 155 -0.78 9.76 15.30
N PHE A 156 -0.80 8.52 15.80
CA PHE A 156 -0.67 8.26 17.24
C PHE A 156 0.73 8.57 17.77
N THR A 157 1.77 8.39 16.97
CA THR A 157 3.15 8.76 17.34
C THR A 157 3.27 10.25 17.63
N VAL A 158 2.68 11.09 16.78
CA VAL A 158 2.75 12.55 16.95
C VAL A 158 1.81 13.04 18.04
N THR A 159 0.58 12.53 18.09
CA THR A 159 -0.45 13.04 19.00
C THR A 159 -0.23 12.59 20.44
N GLY A 160 0.41 11.43 20.65
CA GLY A 160 0.54 10.77 21.96
C GLY A 160 -0.78 10.25 22.51
N LEU A 161 -1.85 10.27 21.69
CA LEU A 161 -3.12 9.68 22.06
C LEU A 161 -3.01 8.16 22.08
N THR A 162 -3.71 7.52 23.01
CA THR A 162 -3.88 6.07 23.00
C THR A 162 -5.16 5.72 22.26
N LYS A 163 -5.12 4.63 21.48
CA LYS A 163 -6.29 4.17 20.69
C LYS A 163 -7.54 3.99 21.55
N ILE A 164 -7.38 3.28 22.67
CA ILE A 164 -8.50 2.96 23.57
C ILE A 164 -9.17 4.25 24.07
N LYS A 165 -8.36 5.25 24.41
CA LYS A 165 -8.87 6.54 24.88
C LYS A 165 -9.59 7.28 23.75
N LEU A 166 -8.99 7.37 22.56
CA LEU A 166 -9.62 8.03 21.41
C LEU A 166 -10.96 7.37 21.05
N TYR A 167 -11.01 6.04 20.98
CA TYR A 167 -12.25 5.31 20.67
C TYR A 167 -13.34 5.56 21.71
N ASN A 168 -13.00 5.48 23.01
CA ASN A 168 -13.94 5.76 24.09
C ASN A 168 -14.43 7.22 24.03
N ASP A 169 -13.53 8.16 23.77
CA ASP A 169 -13.86 9.58 23.65
C ASP A 169 -14.79 9.85 22.44
N LEU A 170 -14.54 9.22 21.29
CA LEU A 170 -15.43 9.32 20.12
C LEU A 170 -16.81 8.70 20.38
N LYS A 171 -16.87 7.59 21.13
CA LYS A 171 -18.14 7.00 21.56
C LYS A 171 -18.92 7.95 22.47
N LEU A 172 -18.24 8.62 23.40
CA LEU A 172 -18.86 9.65 24.23
C LEU A 172 -19.35 10.83 23.39
N CYS A 173 -18.60 11.27 22.38
CA CYS A 173 -19.04 12.32 21.45
C CYS A 173 -20.37 11.94 20.75
N SER A 174 -20.48 10.71 20.24
CA SER A 174 -21.73 10.20 19.63
C SER A 174 -22.89 10.25 20.62
N GLN A 175 -22.67 9.77 21.85
CA GLN A 175 -23.68 9.79 22.91
C GLN A 175 -24.13 11.21 23.27
N ILE A 176 -23.23 12.20 23.26
CA ILE A 176 -23.59 13.61 23.48
C ILE A 176 -24.52 14.10 22.36
N ARG A 177 -24.19 13.82 21.09
CA ARG A 177 -24.98 14.26 19.92
C ARG A 177 -26.36 13.61 19.85
N GLU A 178 -26.47 12.37 20.31
CA GLU A 178 -27.74 11.64 20.39
C GLU A 178 -28.63 12.06 21.57
N GLY A 179 -28.22 13.05 22.37
CA GLY A 179 -28.99 13.52 23.52
C GLY A 179 -28.87 12.62 24.75
N GLY A 180 -27.79 11.84 24.87
CA GLY A 180 -27.49 10.98 26.01
C GLY A 180 -27.48 11.73 27.34
N ILE A 181 -28.25 11.22 28.31
CA ILE A 181 -28.68 11.95 29.53
C ILE A 181 -27.64 11.83 30.68
N ARG A 182 -26.53 11.12 30.52
CA ARG A 182 -25.58 10.79 31.61
C ARG A 182 -24.10 11.09 31.28
N ILE A 183 -23.80 12.30 30.82
CA ILE A 183 -22.40 12.74 30.60
C ILE A 183 -22.17 14.02 31.40
N SER A 184 -21.11 14.04 32.21
CA SER A 184 -20.84 15.16 33.11
C SER A 184 -20.52 16.43 32.33
N ALA A 185 -20.71 17.60 32.96
CA ALA A 185 -20.32 18.87 32.36
C ALA A 185 -18.81 18.93 32.10
N GLU A 186 -17.98 18.36 32.99
CA GLU A 186 -16.53 18.31 32.78
C GLU A 186 -16.16 17.45 31.57
N GLU A 187 -16.86 16.34 31.35
CA GLU A 187 -16.65 15.47 30.19
C GLU A 187 -17.02 16.18 28.88
N ARG A 188 -18.13 16.91 28.85
CA ARG A 188 -18.55 17.70 27.68
C ARG A 188 -17.51 18.77 27.32
N VAL A 189 -17.05 19.52 28.32
CA VAL A 189 -15.99 20.53 28.19
C VAL A 189 -14.69 19.90 27.68
N ARG A 190 -14.25 18.78 28.27
CA ARG A 190 -13.04 18.06 27.85
C ARG A 190 -13.10 17.60 26.40
N LEU A 191 -14.28 17.20 25.92
CA LEU A 191 -14.51 16.76 24.55
C LEU A 191 -14.77 17.91 23.57
N GLY A 192 -14.74 19.17 24.02
CA GLY A 192 -14.93 20.35 23.18
C GLY A 192 -16.39 20.68 22.86
N PHE A 193 -17.35 20.08 23.58
CA PHE A 193 -18.77 20.43 23.52
C PHE A 193 -19.06 21.50 24.58
N HIS A 194 -18.61 22.73 24.34
CA HIS A 194 -19.05 23.88 25.14
C HIS A 194 -20.48 24.26 24.74
N GLN A 195 -21.31 24.64 25.71
CA GLN A 195 -22.52 25.40 25.43
C GLN A 195 -22.07 26.79 24.97
N GLU A 196 -22.52 27.23 23.79
CA GLU A 196 -22.60 28.67 23.50
C GLU A 196 -23.55 29.36 24.47
#